data_AF-A0A660QC95-F1
#
_entry.id   AF-A0A660QC95-F1
#
_cell.length_a   1.000
_cell.length_b   1.000
_cell.length_c   1.000
_cell.angle_alpha   90.00
_cell.angle_beta   90.00
_cell.angle_gamma   90.00
#
_symmetry.space_group_name_H-M   'P 1'
#
loop_
_entity.id
_entity.type
_entity.pdbx_description
1 polymer ?
#
loop_
_entity_poly.entity_id
_entity_poly.type
_entity_poly.pdbx_seq_one_letter_code
_entity_poly.pdbx_strand_id
1 'polypeptide(L)'
;MADSHFYFRGRFSLPVAGKVTVKVLAASWFEAWLGGEWLAEGPARFDRAHPEYETVVLDLDSGEHVLAMHVHYEGVLTRLMSEDFPLFVFASVEAGGDPVAIEWRYLPLEAYRRTDQRIDVVLGWIEWCETAKLPQGWKEAGFDDSDWSEAVPSVLDVASFHPLDLGYIRHIRQEPRMIGEGGLTHVGVSGNDPASAIMARRLHDDEMPAQGRWMRFDLGKIRLGRVEIALDVPAGTVVETIYAESLNDDRVSPRIAACVGDPHTCNLDHFVARGGKQMLKPLHPRGGRFLEVHVFGELDTAPDIEVVFEERVYYGEQIEGAFSCNDGLLDRIWAVGVETLRSCSEDAITDNPTRERGQWLGDVVGAGMDTLAASYSDMRPLKRGLLQAARCARADGMVPAVYPGTIEFLTSFAIQWIHAIPHYFEITGDRDVLETLYPAAVENLRCFDGDVSDDGLCMNPTRWNFIDWGYR
;
A
#
# COMPACT_ATOMS: atom_id res chain seq x y z
N MET A 1 14.80 -7.37 13.39
CA MET A 1 14.03 -8.06 12.33
C MET A 1 13.20 -7.11 11.51
N ALA A 2 12.96 -5.86 11.92
CA ALA A 2 12.37 -4.84 11.05
C ALA A 2 13.11 -4.76 9.70
N ASP A 3 12.38 -4.35 8.66
CA ASP A 3 12.88 -4.24 7.29
C ASP A 3 13.48 -5.58 6.81
N SER A 4 12.66 -6.63 6.74
CA SER A 4 13.15 -7.96 6.33
C SER A 4 12.21 -8.64 5.35
N HIS A 5 12.79 -9.11 4.26
CA HIS A 5 12.06 -9.83 3.23
C HIS A 5 12.32 -11.33 3.31
N PHE A 6 11.31 -12.11 2.97
CA PHE A 6 11.34 -13.57 2.98
C PHE A 6 10.61 -14.10 1.75
N TYR A 7 11.13 -15.19 1.18
CA TYR A 7 10.34 -16.06 0.33
C TYR A 7 9.83 -17.24 1.14
N PHE A 8 8.55 -17.56 0.96
CA PHE A 8 7.92 -18.78 1.46
C PHE A 8 7.44 -19.61 0.27
N ARG A 9 7.68 -20.92 0.31
CA ARG A 9 7.16 -21.89 -0.67
C ARG A 9 6.40 -22.97 0.06
N GLY A 10 5.11 -23.06 -0.22
CA GLY A 10 4.19 -24.08 0.27
C GLY A 10 3.88 -25.09 -0.82
N ARG A 11 4.14 -26.38 -0.58
CA ARG A 11 3.81 -27.46 -1.51
C ARG A 11 2.59 -28.22 -1.01
N PHE A 12 1.66 -28.51 -1.90
CA PHE A 12 0.52 -29.38 -1.63
C PHE A 12 0.19 -30.21 -2.86
N SER A 13 -0.56 -31.30 -2.68
CA SER A 13 -0.93 -32.19 -3.79
C SER A 13 -2.42 -32.46 -3.80
N LEU A 14 -3.00 -32.45 -4.99
CA LEU A 14 -4.39 -32.80 -5.23
C LEU A 14 -4.49 -34.18 -5.88
N PRO A 15 -5.23 -35.14 -5.28
CA PRO A 15 -5.37 -36.47 -5.87
C PRO A 15 -6.22 -36.47 -7.15
N VAL A 16 -7.11 -35.49 -7.29
CA VAL A 16 -7.99 -35.29 -8.45
C VAL A 16 -8.07 -33.79 -8.76
N ALA A 17 -8.28 -33.47 -10.03
CA ALA A 17 -8.55 -32.09 -10.45
C ALA A 17 -9.89 -31.61 -9.87
N GLY A 18 -9.99 -30.33 -9.54
CA GLY A 18 -11.23 -29.76 -9.05
C GLY A 18 -11.09 -28.34 -8.51
N LYS A 19 -12.22 -27.84 -8.01
CA LYS A 19 -12.31 -26.52 -7.39
C LYS A 19 -11.64 -26.53 -6.02
N VAL A 20 -10.77 -25.54 -5.81
CA VAL A 20 -10.00 -25.33 -4.60
C VAL A 20 -10.24 -23.92 -4.09
N THR A 21 -10.42 -23.80 -2.77
CA THR A 21 -10.45 -22.52 -2.06
C THR A 21 -9.10 -22.32 -1.40
N VAL A 22 -8.45 -21.19 -1.68
CA VAL A 22 -7.18 -20.79 -1.09
C VAL A 22 -7.41 -19.52 -0.30
N LYS A 23 -7.11 -19.56 1.00
CA LYS A 23 -7.12 -18.39 1.89
C LYS A 23 -5.67 -17.97 2.14
N VAL A 24 -5.34 -16.70 2.01
CA VAL A 24 -3.97 -16.20 2.23
C VAL A 24 -3.94 -14.94 3.08
N LEU A 25 -2.95 -14.87 3.96
CA LEU A 25 -2.65 -13.69 4.78
C LEU A 25 -1.18 -13.74 5.21
N ALA A 26 -0.53 -12.59 5.27
CA ALA A 26 0.78 -12.44 5.89
C ALA A 26 0.93 -11.02 6.43
N ALA A 27 1.92 -10.81 7.31
CA ALA A 27 2.32 -9.48 7.78
C ALA A 27 3.80 -9.20 7.42
N SER A 28 4.16 -7.97 7.06
CA SER A 28 3.34 -6.74 7.04
C SER A 28 2.82 -6.38 5.66
N TRP A 29 3.44 -6.92 4.60
CA TRP A 29 2.99 -6.87 3.22
C TRP A 29 3.42 -8.13 2.48
N PHE A 30 2.65 -8.58 1.50
CA PHE A 30 2.99 -9.74 0.68
C PHE A 30 2.42 -9.70 -0.73
N GLU A 31 3.07 -10.45 -1.62
CA GLU A 31 2.48 -10.96 -2.84
C GLU A 31 2.50 -12.49 -2.82
N ALA A 32 1.48 -13.12 -3.39
CA ALA A 32 1.31 -14.55 -3.49
C ALA A 32 1.09 -14.99 -4.94
N TRP A 33 1.64 -16.16 -5.28
CA TRP A 33 1.50 -16.82 -6.57
C TRP A 33 1.17 -18.29 -6.38
N LEU A 34 0.37 -18.87 -7.27
CA LEU A 34 0.03 -20.28 -7.28
C LEU A 34 0.36 -20.89 -8.63
N GLY A 35 1.30 -21.83 -8.65
CA GLY A 35 1.81 -22.41 -9.90
C GLY A 35 2.57 -21.40 -10.78
N GLY A 36 3.10 -20.33 -10.19
CA GLY A 36 3.77 -19.23 -10.90
C GLY A 36 2.85 -18.09 -11.33
N GLU A 37 1.53 -18.32 -11.37
CA GLU A 37 0.52 -17.31 -11.70
C GLU A 37 0.19 -16.43 -10.49
N TRP A 38 -0.10 -15.15 -10.71
CA TRP A 38 -0.45 -14.21 -9.64
C TRP A 38 -1.75 -14.65 -8.94
N LEU A 39 -1.74 -14.67 -7.61
CA LEU A 39 -2.90 -15.10 -6.80
C LEU A 39 -3.52 -13.92 -6.05
N ALA A 40 -2.71 -13.19 -5.27
CA ALA A 40 -3.18 -12.10 -4.43
C ALA A 40 -2.00 -11.23 -3.97
N GLU A 41 -2.32 -10.03 -3.50
CA GLU A 41 -1.45 -9.23 -2.65
C GLU A 41 -2.17 -8.89 -1.33
N GLY A 42 -1.42 -8.38 -0.37
CA GLY A 42 -2.01 -7.88 0.85
C GLY A 42 -0.97 -7.56 1.91
N PRO A 43 -1.40 -7.51 3.18
CA PRO A 43 -2.78 -7.59 3.62
C PRO A 43 -3.54 -6.29 3.32
N ALA A 44 -4.87 -6.38 3.20
CA ALA A 44 -5.70 -5.23 3.51
C ALA A 44 -5.47 -4.81 4.97
N ARG A 45 -5.39 -3.51 5.27
CA ARG A 45 -5.08 -3.02 6.62
C ARG A 45 -6.09 -3.52 7.66
N PHE A 46 -5.67 -4.13 8.75
CA PHE A 46 -6.59 -4.67 9.76
C PHE A 46 -6.20 -4.26 11.17
N ASP A 47 -7.16 -4.27 12.09
CA ASP A 47 -6.87 -4.10 13.51
C ASP A 47 -6.35 -5.41 14.12
N ARG A 48 -5.48 -5.30 15.12
CA ARG A 48 -4.76 -6.44 15.71
C ARG A 48 -5.67 -7.59 16.15
N ALA A 49 -6.88 -7.29 16.60
CA ALA A 49 -7.80 -8.31 17.11
C ALA A 49 -8.59 -9.02 16.00
N HIS A 50 -8.60 -8.47 14.77
CA HIS A 50 -9.37 -9.00 13.65
C HIS A 50 -8.54 -9.06 12.35
N PRO A 51 -7.50 -9.91 12.26
CA PRO A 51 -6.78 -10.12 11.00
C PRO A 51 -7.70 -10.62 9.89
N GLU A 52 -7.53 -10.11 8.67
CA GLU A 52 -8.42 -10.40 7.54
C GLU A 52 -7.67 -11.09 6.39
N TYR A 53 -8.08 -12.30 6.02
CA TYR A 53 -7.48 -13.06 4.91
C TYR A 53 -8.22 -12.86 3.59
N GLU A 54 -7.47 -12.83 2.49
CA GLU A 54 -8.02 -12.91 1.14
C GLU A 54 -8.47 -14.34 0.84
N THR A 55 -9.59 -14.49 0.12
CA THR A 55 -10.09 -15.81 -0.30
C THR A 55 -10.20 -15.89 -1.81
N VAL A 56 -9.44 -16.78 -2.42
CA VAL A 56 -9.45 -17.04 -3.85
C VAL A 56 -10.00 -18.43 -4.13
N VAL A 57 -10.92 -18.55 -5.08
CA VAL A 57 -11.50 -19.83 -5.51
C VAL A 57 -11.14 -20.06 -6.97
N LEU A 58 -10.50 -21.18 -7.26
CA LEU A 58 -10.00 -21.51 -8.60
C LEU A 58 -10.10 -23.01 -8.89
N ASP A 59 -10.03 -23.38 -10.16
CA ASP A 59 -9.96 -24.78 -10.60
C ASP A 59 -8.49 -25.17 -10.80
N LEU A 60 -8.08 -26.30 -10.22
CA LEU A 60 -6.72 -26.82 -10.29
C LEU A 60 -6.71 -28.26 -10.82
N ASP A 61 -5.66 -28.61 -11.56
CA ASP A 61 -5.42 -29.98 -12.02
C ASP A 61 -5.00 -30.91 -10.87
N SER A 62 -5.09 -32.22 -11.07
CA SER A 62 -4.49 -33.19 -10.14
C SER A 62 -2.97 -33.11 -10.21
N GLY A 63 -2.30 -33.29 -9.07
CA GLY A 63 -0.84 -33.26 -8.99
C GLY A 63 -0.33 -32.31 -7.92
N GLU A 64 0.95 -32.02 -7.97
CA GLU A 64 1.62 -31.09 -7.05
C GLU A 64 1.41 -29.63 -7.49
N HIS A 65 1.18 -28.77 -6.51
CA HIS A 65 1.02 -27.33 -6.67
C HIS A 65 1.95 -26.59 -5.71
N VAL A 66 2.44 -25.43 -6.15
CA VAL A 66 3.32 -24.57 -5.36
C VAL A 66 2.65 -23.22 -5.11
N LEU A 67 2.41 -22.92 -3.83
CA LEU A 67 2.04 -21.59 -3.35
C LEU A 67 3.33 -20.86 -2.94
N ALA A 68 3.68 -19.81 -3.68
CA ALA A 68 4.85 -19.00 -3.45
C ALA A 68 4.44 -17.64 -2.87
N MET A 69 5.12 -17.14 -1.83
CA MET A 69 4.83 -15.84 -1.23
C MET A 69 6.11 -15.05 -0.99
N HIS A 70 6.13 -13.79 -1.41
CA HIS A 70 7.15 -12.81 -1.04
C HIS A 70 6.58 -11.93 0.05
N VAL A 71 7.15 -12.01 1.25
CA VAL A 71 6.67 -11.30 2.43
C VAL A 71 7.71 -10.28 2.85
N HIS A 72 7.27 -9.04 3.08
CA HIS A 72 8.06 -8.02 3.76
C HIS A 72 7.49 -7.78 5.15
N TYR A 73 8.32 -8.05 6.16
CA TYR A 73 8.05 -7.68 7.52
C TYR A 73 8.61 -6.28 7.79
N GLU A 74 7.73 -5.29 7.93
CA GLU A 74 8.13 -3.92 8.20
C GLU A 74 8.71 -3.82 9.62
N GLY A 75 8.02 -4.38 10.62
CA GLY A 75 8.47 -4.44 12.02
C GLY A 75 8.51 -3.10 12.74
N VAL A 76 7.61 -2.18 12.35
CA VAL A 76 7.52 -0.78 12.78
C VAL A 76 6.10 -0.29 12.60
N LEU A 77 5.72 0.76 13.34
CA LEU A 77 4.38 1.30 13.27
C LEU A 77 4.17 2.04 11.95
N THR A 78 3.07 1.76 11.26
CA THR A 78 2.66 2.48 10.05
C THR A 78 1.18 2.85 10.13
N ARG A 79 0.69 3.69 9.21
CA ARG A 79 -0.75 3.95 9.07
C ARG A 79 -1.57 2.69 8.79
N LEU A 80 -0.95 1.66 8.22
CA LEU A 80 -1.62 0.43 7.77
C LEU A 80 -1.62 -0.65 8.85
N MET A 81 -0.57 -0.78 9.65
CA MET A 81 -0.43 -1.88 10.61
C MET A 81 0.32 -1.49 11.88
N SER A 82 -0.05 -2.12 12.99
CA SER A 82 0.64 -2.00 14.28
C SER A 82 1.99 -2.72 14.28
N GLU A 83 2.99 -2.16 14.97
CA GLU A 83 4.35 -2.69 15.02
C GLU A 83 4.51 -3.99 15.82
N ASP A 84 3.55 -4.27 16.70
CA ASP A 84 3.58 -5.40 17.63
C ASP A 84 3.02 -6.69 17.02
N PHE A 85 2.56 -6.65 15.76
CA PHE A 85 2.09 -7.83 15.04
C PHE A 85 3.30 -8.64 14.54
N PRO A 86 3.44 -9.94 14.88
CA PRO A 86 4.63 -10.71 14.51
C PRO A 86 4.66 -11.01 13.00
N LEU A 87 5.85 -11.31 12.48
CA LEU A 87 6.01 -11.90 11.14
C LEU A 87 5.31 -13.26 11.10
N PHE A 88 4.43 -13.46 10.11
CA PHE A 88 3.80 -14.75 9.84
C PHE A 88 3.39 -14.88 8.38
N VAL A 89 3.17 -16.13 7.98
CA VAL A 89 2.42 -16.51 6.79
C VAL A 89 1.29 -17.43 7.22
N PHE A 90 0.11 -17.17 6.69
CA PHE A 90 -1.06 -18.02 6.79
C PHE A 90 -1.51 -18.36 5.38
N ALA A 91 -1.65 -19.65 5.10
CA ALA A 91 -2.47 -20.11 4.01
C ALA A 91 -3.27 -21.34 4.41
N SER A 92 -4.48 -21.43 3.87
CA SER A 92 -5.33 -22.61 3.97
C SER A 92 -5.79 -22.99 2.57
N VAL A 93 -5.67 -24.27 2.24
CA VAL A 93 -6.12 -24.84 0.97
C VAL A 93 -7.22 -25.85 1.30
N GLU A 94 -8.38 -25.71 0.67
CA GLU A 94 -9.52 -26.61 0.83
C GLU A 94 -9.96 -27.14 -0.54
N ALA A 95 -10.03 -28.46 -0.70
CA ALA A 95 -10.47 -29.12 -1.94
C ALA A 95 -11.71 -29.98 -1.66
N GLY A 96 -12.83 -29.70 -2.34
CA GLY A 96 -14.09 -30.37 -2.06
C GLY A 96 -14.66 -30.12 -0.65
N GLY A 97 -14.16 -29.09 0.05
CA GLY A 97 -14.51 -28.76 1.44
C GLY A 97 -13.59 -29.38 2.49
N ASP A 98 -12.65 -30.23 2.09
CA ASP A 98 -11.68 -30.85 2.98
C ASP A 98 -10.34 -30.10 2.96
N PRO A 99 -9.69 -29.88 4.12
CA PRO A 99 -8.40 -29.21 4.19
C PRO A 99 -7.29 -30.06 3.56
N VAL A 100 -6.43 -29.40 2.77
CA VAL A 100 -5.23 -29.98 2.16
C VAL A 100 -4.00 -29.48 2.92
N ALA A 101 -3.15 -30.40 3.35
CA ALA A 101 -1.91 -30.05 4.04
C ALA A 101 -0.93 -29.33 3.10
N ILE A 102 -0.24 -28.32 3.64
CA ILE A 102 0.78 -27.54 2.94
C ILE A 102 2.11 -27.73 3.66
N GLU A 103 3.13 -28.16 2.93
CA GLU A 103 4.50 -28.28 3.43
C GLU A 103 5.27 -27.00 3.12
N TRP A 104 5.72 -26.29 4.16
CA TRP A 104 6.30 -24.97 4.04
C TRP A 104 7.81 -24.95 4.21
N ARG A 105 8.47 -24.26 3.29
CA ARG A 105 9.86 -23.83 3.42
C ARG A 105 9.98 -22.32 3.25
N TYR A 106 11.03 -21.74 3.81
CA TYR A 106 11.28 -20.32 3.70
C TYR A 106 12.77 -19.97 3.56
N LEU A 107 13.01 -18.81 2.95
CA LEU A 107 14.32 -18.23 2.73
C LEU A 107 14.29 -16.73 3.12
N PRO A 108 15.06 -16.31 4.15
CA PRO A 108 15.35 -14.90 4.38
C PRO A 108 16.16 -14.32 3.21
N LEU A 109 15.79 -13.13 2.74
CA LEU A 109 16.39 -12.53 1.54
C LEU A 109 17.44 -11.49 1.91
N GLU A 110 18.72 -11.91 1.93
CA GLU A 110 19.86 -10.99 2.07
C GLU A 110 20.05 -10.06 0.86
N ALA A 111 19.30 -10.30 -0.23
CA ALA A 111 19.22 -9.42 -1.38
C ALA A 111 18.66 -8.04 -1.04
N TYR A 112 17.75 -7.97 -0.06
CA TYR A 112 17.16 -6.70 0.39
C TYR A 112 17.97 -6.14 1.55
N ARG A 113 18.59 -4.99 1.31
CA ARG A 113 19.38 -4.28 2.31
C ARG A 113 18.46 -3.46 3.21
N ARG A 114 18.70 -3.54 4.52
CA ARG A 114 18.11 -2.62 5.49
C ARG A 114 18.71 -1.23 5.35
N THR A 115 17.88 -0.24 5.08
CA THR A 115 18.33 1.12 4.78
C THR A 115 18.18 2.09 5.94
N ASP A 116 17.31 1.77 6.91
CA ASP A 116 16.79 2.71 7.91
C ASP A 116 16.18 3.98 7.28
N GLN A 117 15.74 3.87 6.02
CA GLN A 117 15.11 4.95 5.25
C GLN A 117 13.63 4.60 5.03
N ARG A 118 12.76 5.42 5.60
CA ARG A 118 11.31 5.28 5.49
C ARG A 118 10.83 5.94 4.20
N ILE A 119 9.70 5.52 3.66
CA ILE A 119 9.06 6.25 2.54
C ILE A 119 8.59 7.62 3.06
N ASP A 120 7.91 7.57 4.20
CA ASP A 120 7.44 8.67 5.03
C ASP A 120 7.57 8.23 6.50
N VAL A 121 7.65 9.15 7.45
CA VAL A 121 7.73 8.82 8.88
C VAL A 121 6.57 7.93 9.35
N VAL A 122 5.41 7.97 8.71
CA VAL A 122 4.24 7.12 9.03
C VAL A 122 4.03 5.90 8.11
N LEU A 123 4.93 5.67 7.14
CA LEU A 123 4.90 4.53 6.21
C LEU A 123 6.08 3.58 6.42
N GLY A 124 6.13 2.48 5.69
CA GLY A 124 7.22 1.50 5.76
C GLY A 124 8.55 1.99 5.16
N TRP A 125 9.34 1.05 4.66
CA TRP A 125 10.71 1.26 4.20
C TRP A 125 10.81 1.42 2.69
N ILE A 126 11.85 2.11 2.22
CA ILE A 126 12.24 2.03 0.80
C ILE A 126 12.83 0.66 0.50
N GLU A 127 12.75 0.23 -0.76
CA GLU A 127 13.35 -1.04 -1.18
C GLU A 127 14.75 -0.83 -1.75
N TRP A 128 15.71 -1.62 -1.25
CA TRP A 128 17.09 -1.60 -1.71
C TRP A 128 17.55 -3.02 -2.02
N CYS A 129 17.50 -3.41 -3.29
CA CYS A 129 17.61 -4.83 -3.68
C CYS A 129 18.79 -5.11 -4.63
N GLU A 130 19.65 -6.06 -4.26
CA GLU A 130 20.64 -6.66 -5.14
C GLU A 130 20.08 -7.92 -5.80
N THR A 131 19.57 -7.78 -7.02
CA THR A 131 18.83 -8.85 -7.71
C THR A 131 19.67 -10.09 -8.03
N ALA A 132 21.00 -9.98 -8.03
CA ALA A 132 21.90 -11.11 -8.22
C ALA A 132 21.85 -12.14 -7.09
N LYS A 133 21.41 -11.71 -5.90
CA LYS A 133 21.28 -12.55 -4.70
C LYS A 133 19.91 -13.24 -4.61
N LEU A 134 18.98 -12.94 -5.52
CA LEU A 134 17.65 -13.56 -5.53
C LEU A 134 17.69 -14.91 -6.26
N PRO A 135 17.08 -15.97 -5.70
CA PRO A 135 16.93 -17.24 -6.41
C PRO A 135 16.01 -17.07 -7.63
N GLN A 136 16.50 -17.44 -8.81
CA GLN A 136 15.69 -17.40 -10.05
C GLN A 136 14.76 -18.61 -10.13
N GLY A 137 13.57 -18.42 -10.70
CA GLY A 137 12.60 -19.51 -10.88
C GLY A 137 11.96 -20.03 -9.58
N TRP A 138 12.17 -19.36 -8.43
CA TRP A 138 11.71 -19.83 -7.11
C TRP A 138 10.19 -20.04 -7.01
N LYS A 139 9.40 -19.44 -7.91
CA LYS A 139 7.93 -19.61 -7.98
C LYS A 139 7.50 -20.85 -8.76
N GLU A 140 8.40 -21.44 -9.54
CA GLU A 140 8.12 -22.58 -10.42
C GLU A 140 8.07 -23.87 -9.61
N ALA A 141 7.27 -24.85 -10.08
CA ALA A 141 7.15 -26.15 -9.41
C ALA A 141 8.48 -26.91 -9.33
N GLY A 142 9.29 -26.86 -10.40
CA GLY A 142 10.55 -27.58 -10.50
C GLY A 142 11.73 -26.99 -9.72
N PHE A 143 11.56 -25.85 -9.04
CA PHE A 143 12.66 -25.23 -8.29
C PHE A 143 13.00 -26.03 -7.03
N ASP A 144 14.30 -26.28 -6.85
CA ASP A 144 14.84 -27.00 -5.71
C ASP A 144 15.04 -26.07 -4.51
N ASP A 145 14.24 -26.26 -3.46
CA ASP A 145 14.34 -25.53 -2.20
C ASP A 145 14.82 -26.45 -1.05
N SER A 146 15.53 -27.55 -1.35
CA SER A 146 16.08 -28.46 -0.33
C SER A 146 16.92 -27.74 0.74
N ASP A 147 17.59 -26.67 0.34
CA ASP A 147 18.50 -25.91 1.20
C ASP A 147 17.78 -24.77 1.94
N TRP A 148 16.47 -24.62 1.75
CA TRP A 148 15.65 -23.64 2.48
C TRP A 148 15.29 -24.18 3.86
N SER A 149 15.01 -23.26 4.78
CA SER A 149 14.64 -23.62 6.15
C SER A 149 13.20 -24.12 6.22
N GLU A 150 12.94 -25.12 7.06
CA GLU A 150 11.58 -25.57 7.36
C GLU A 150 10.83 -24.52 8.17
N ALA A 151 9.60 -24.20 7.79
CA ALA A 151 8.79 -23.25 8.53
C ALA A 151 8.34 -23.84 9.87
N VAL A 152 8.31 -23.02 10.91
CA VAL A 152 7.81 -23.40 12.23
C VAL A 152 6.36 -22.94 12.40
N PRO A 153 5.49 -23.74 13.06
CA PRO A 153 4.13 -23.33 13.35
C PRO A 153 4.09 -22.01 14.14
N SER A 154 3.20 -21.11 13.75
CA SER A 154 2.98 -19.83 14.44
C SER A 154 2.22 -20.03 15.75
N VAL A 155 2.37 -19.08 16.69
CA VAL A 155 1.62 -19.00 17.95
C VAL A 155 0.31 -18.21 17.83
N LEU A 156 0.03 -17.66 16.64
CA LEU A 156 -1.18 -16.87 16.40
C LEU A 156 -2.43 -17.76 16.45
N ASP A 157 -3.48 -17.25 17.08
CA ASP A 157 -4.79 -17.90 17.09
C ASP A 157 -5.50 -17.65 15.75
N VAL A 158 -5.36 -18.60 14.84
CA VAL A 158 -6.01 -18.53 13.52
C VAL A 158 -7.54 -18.47 13.59
N ALA A 159 -8.15 -18.82 14.74
CA ALA A 159 -9.60 -18.66 14.93
C ALA A 159 -10.04 -17.19 15.02
N SER A 160 -9.10 -16.27 15.30
CA SER A 160 -9.34 -14.82 15.25
C SER A 160 -9.31 -14.24 13.83
N PHE A 161 -8.95 -15.05 12.82
CA PHE A 161 -8.84 -14.55 11.46
C PHE A 161 -10.20 -14.58 10.76
N HIS A 162 -10.51 -13.52 10.05
CA HIS A 162 -11.79 -13.33 9.36
C HIS A 162 -11.60 -13.26 7.85
N PRO A 163 -12.59 -13.65 7.03
CA PRO A 163 -12.57 -13.34 5.62
C PRO A 163 -12.54 -11.83 5.41
N LEU A 164 -11.71 -11.34 4.49
CA LEU A 164 -11.74 -9.96 4.05
C LEU A 164 -13.08 -9.67 3.36
N ASP A 165 -13.87 -8.77 3.95
CA ASP A 165 -15.13 -8.29 3.36
C ASP A 165 -14.87 -7.01 2.56
N LEU A 166 -14.13 -7.16 1.46
CA LEU A 166 -13.81 -6.09 0.52
C LEU A 166 -14.06 -6.57 -0.93
N GLY A 167 -13.99 -5.63 -1.86
CA GLY A 167 -13.94 -5.93 -3.29
C GLY A 167 -12.52 -6.15 -3.75
N TYR A 168 -12.34 -6.48 -5.02
CA TYR A 168 -11.02 -6.67 -5.60
C TYR A 168 -10.27 -5.34 -5.71
N ILE A 169 -9.06 -5.32 -5.13
CA ILE A 169 -8.07 -4.30 -5.43
C ILE A 169 -7.57 -4.57 -6.85
N ARG A 170 -7.65 -3.55 -7.71
CA ARG A 170 -7.34 -3.65 -9.13
C ARG A 170 -5.89 -3.26 -9.37
N HIS A 171 -5.26 -4.00 -10.26
CA HIS A 171 -3.94 -3.72 -10.82
C HIS A 171 -4.09 -3.33 -12.28
N ILE A 172 -4.09 -2.03 -12.56
CA ILE A 172 -4.33 -1.49 -13.89
C ILE A 172 -3.00 -1.11 -14.52
N ARG A 173 -2.67 -1.73 -15.64
CA ARG A 173 -1.47 -1.40 -16.41
C ARG A 173 -1.62 -0.01 -17.03
N GLN A 174 -0.73 0.90 -16.70
CA GLN A 174 -0.62 2.25 -17.24
C GLN A 174 0.68 2.35 -18.03
N GLU A 175 0.60 2.91 -19.24
CA GLU A 175 1.76 3.24 -20.07
C GLU A 175 2.14 4.70 -19.79
N PRO A 176 3.17 4.94 -18.96
CA PRO A 176 3.48 6.29 -18.50
C PRO A 176 4.09 7.11 -19.65
N ARG A 177 3.65 8.36 -19.83
CA ARG A 177 4.15 9.19 -20.93
C ARG A 177 5.53 9.72 -20.58
N MET A 178 6.56 9.34 -21.33
CA MET A 178 7.89 9.95 -21.21
C MET A 178 7.84 11.45 -21.57
N ILE A 179 8.29 12.31 -20.67
CA ILE A 179 8.28 13.78 -20.81
C ILE A 179 9.69 14.38 -20.85
N GLY A 180 10.73 13.58 -20.60
CA GLY A 180 12.12 14.00 -20.72
C GLY A 180 13.09 12.85 -20.49
N GLU A 181 14.30 12.98 -21.01
CA GLU A 181 15.41 12.08 -20.76
C GLU A 181 16.74 12.81 -20.98
N GLY A 182 17.84 12.25 -20.46
CA GLY A 182 19.17 12.81 -20.67
C GLY A 182 20.29 12.07 -19.97
N GLY A 183 21.50 12.62 -20.09
CA GLY A 183 22.68 12.15 -19.38
C GLY A 183 22.65 12.53 -17.92
N LEU A 184 23.21 11.67 -17.07
CA LEU A 184 23.21 11.83 -15.62
C LEU A 184 24.64 11.81 -15.08
N THR A 185 25.00 12.81 -14.27
CA THR A 185 26.31 12.88 -13.62
C THR A 185 26.15 12.90 -12.09
N HIS A 186 26.85 12.01 -11.41
CA HIS A 186 26.88 11.97 -9.95
C HIS A 186 27.93 12.95 -9.40
N VAL A 187 27.49 13.91 -8.59
CA VAL A 187 28.37 14.84 -7.89
C VAL A 187 28.52 14.28 -6.47
N GLY A 188 29.60 13.53 -6.24
CA GLY A 188 29.82 12.66 -5.06
C GLY A 188 29.51 13.30 -3.71
N VAL A 189 28.24 13.28 -3.29
CA VAL A 189 27.82 13.66 -1.95
C VAL A 189 28.17 12.52 -1.02
N SER A 190 29.07 12.78 -0.08
CA SER A 190 29.38 11.87 1.02
C SER A 190 28.25 11.90 2.05
N GLY A 191 27.49 10.82 2.20
CA GLY A 191 26.48 10.68 3.26
C GLY A 191 25.59 9.45 3.10
N ASN A 192 24.88 9.07 4.16
CA ASN A 192 23.90 7.97 4.19
C ASN A 192 22.47 8.45 3.86
N ASP A 193 22.33 9.52 3.08
CA ASP A 193 21.05 10.14 2.71
C ASP A 193 20.82 9.98 1.20
N PRO A 194 20.06 8.95 0.78
CA PRO A 194 19.80 8.68 -0.62
C PRO A 194 19.10 9.86 -1.31
N ALA A 195 18.13 10.50 -0.65
CA ALA A 195 17.38 11.61 -1.21
C ALA A 195 18.31 12.78 -1.59
N SER A 196 19.24 13.14 -0.70
CA SER A 196 20.24 14.18 -1.00
C SER A 196 21.19 13.76 -2.13
N ALA A 197 21.58 12.49 -2.20
CA ALA A 197 22.40 11.96 -3.28
C ALA A 197 21.69 12.00 -4.66
N ILE A 198 20.36 11.79 -4.71
CA ILE A 198 19.56 12.00 -5.92
C ILE A 198 19.58 13.48 -6.31
N MET A 199 19.25 14.36 -5.35
CA MET A 199 19.07 15.80 -5.63
C MET A 199 20.37 16.51 -6.04
N ALA A 200 21.52 16.02 -5.59
CA ALA A 200 22.82 16.59 -5.97
C ALA A 200 23.28 16.22 -7.39
N ARG A 201 22.62 15.28 -8.07
CA ARG A 201 22.99 14.88 -9.43
C ARG A 201 22.72 15.99 -10.43
N ARG A 202 23.56 16.06 -11.45
CA ARG A 202 23.35 16.94 -12.61
C ARG A 202 22.64 16.14 -13.69
N LEU A 203 21.42 16.58 -14.07
CA LEU A 203 20.63 16.03 -15.19
C LEU A 203 21.02 16.64 -16.54
N HIS A 204 21.89 17.66 -16.50
CA HIS A 204 22.53 18.30 -17.62
C HIS A 204 23.90 18.76 -17.13
N ASP A 205 24.97 18.16 -17.65
CA ASP A 205 26.35 18.51 -17.31
C ASP A 205 27.17 18.62 -18.59
N ASP A 206 27.58 19.84 -18.93
CA ASP A 206 28.42 20.12 -20.10
C ASP A 206 29.92 19.94 -19.79
N GLU A 207 30.28 19.78 -18.51
CA GLU A 207 31.66 19.73 -18.03
C GLU A 207 32.17 18.30 -17.87
N MET A 208 31.29 17.36 -17.52
CA MET A 208 31.64 15.96 -17.25
C MET A 208 30.88 14.99 -18.17
N PRO A 209 31.51 13.88 -18.61
CA PRO A 209 30.79 12.86 -19.35
C PRO A 209 29.68 12.25 -18.49
N ALA A 210 28.55 11.94 -19.13
CA ALA A 210 27.45 11.26 -18.48
C ALA A 210 27.91 9.90 -17.91
N GLN A 211 27.53 9.63 -16.68
CA GLN A 211 27.80 8.38 -15.95
C GLN A 211 26.59 7.44 -15.94
N GLY A 212 25.50 7.88 -16.55
CA GLY A 212 24.22 7.21 -16.57
C GLY A 212 23.20 7.96 -17.41
N ARG A 213 21.96 7.48 -17.36
CA ARG A 213 20.80 8.05 -18.05
C ARG A 213 19.67 8.27 -17.05
N TRP A 214 18.94 9.37 -17.21
CA TRP A 214 17.67 9.59 -16.54
C TRP A 214 16.53 9.60 -17.56
N MET A 215 15.36 9.14 -17.16
CA MET A 215 14.12 9.18 -17.93
C MET A 215 12.99 9.62 -17.00
N ARG A 216 12.18 10.58 -17.42
CA ARG A 216 11.06 11.10 -16.65
C ARG A 216 9.74 10.85 -17.34
N PHE A 217 8.75 10.49 -16.54
CA PHE A 217 7.42 10.13 -17.00
C PHE A 217 6.34 10.88 -16.24
N ASP A 218 5.22 11.15 -16.94
CA ASP A 218 3.98 11.70 -16.40
C ASP A 218 2.89 10.63 -16.46
N LEU A 219 2.37 10.24 -15.30
CA LEU A 219 1.25 9.30 -15.14
C LEU A 219 -0.12 9.92 -15.49
N GLY A 220 -0.13 11.22 -15.82
CA GLY A 220 -1.31 12.01 -16.15
C GLY A 220 -2.09 12.50 -14.94
N LYS A 221 -2.07 11.73 -13.86
CA LYS A 221 -2.79 11.95 -12.59
C LYS A 221 -1.94 11.44 -11.41
N ILE A 222 -2.31 11.81 -10.19
CA ILE A 222 -1.71 11.22 -8.99
C ILE A 222 -2.25 9.80 -8.84
N ARG A 223 -1.35 8.81 -8.76
CA ARG A 223 -1.68 7.39 -8.68
C ARG A 223 -0.87 6.74 -7.56
N LEU A 224 -1.39 5.64 -7.03
CA LEU A 224 -0.67 4.70 -6.18
C LEU A 224 -0.40 3.44 -7.01
N GLY A 225 0.80 2.90 -6.96
CA GLY A 225 1.12 1.72 -7.76
C GLY A 225 2.60 1.37 -7.76
N ARG A 226 2.99 0.46 -8.65
CA ARG A 226 4.37 -0.05 -8.73
C ARG A 226 4.90 0.16 -10.14
N VAL A 227 6.13 0.63 -10.24
CA VAL A 227 6.82 0.67 -11.52
C VAL A 227 7.37 -0.72 -11.86
N GLU A 228 7.17 -1.13 -13.09
CA GLU A 228 7.78 -2.30 -13.70
C GLU A 228 8.79 -1.83 -14.74
N ILE A 229 10.05 -2.24 -14.59
CA ILE A 229 11.13 -1.85 -15.49
C ILE A 229 11.72 -3.11 -16.12
N ALA A 230 11.36 -3.37 -17.37
CA ALA A 230 12.00 -4.42 -18.16
C ALA A 230 13.27 -3.85 -18.80
N LEU A 231 14.39 -4.55 -18.65
CA LEU A 231 15.69 -4.07 -19.12
C LEU A 231 16.65 -5.22 -19.46
N ASP A 232 17.67 -4.91 -20.26
CA ASP A 232 18.82 -5.77 -20.55
C ASP A 232 20.10 -4.95 -20.34
N VAL A 233 20.79 -5.18 -19.22
CA VAL A 233 21.92 -4.35 -18.78
C VAL A 233 23.06 -5.21 -18.24
N PRO A 234 24.30 -4.69 -18.15
CA PRO A 234 25.40 -5.36 -17.46
C PRO A 234 25.14 -5.58 -15.97
N ALA A 235 25.77 -6.61 -15.39
CA ALA A 235 25.69 -6.86 -13.96
C ALA A 235 26.29 -5.69 -13.16
N GLY A 236 25.67 -5.34 -12.03
CA GLY A 236 26.08 -4.20 -11.21
C GLY A 236 25.49 -2.85 -11.64
N THR A 237 24.74 -2.81 -12.76
CA THR A 237 23.99 -1.60 -13.15
C THR A 237 23.00 -1.24 -12.05
N VAL A 238 23.05 0.01 -11.58
CA VAL A 238 22.12 0.55 -10.58
C VAL A 238 20.93 1.18 -11.28
N VAL A 239 19.73 0.85 -10.83
CA VAL A 239 18.48 1.42 -11.30
C VAL A 239 17.72 1.97 -10.09
N GLU A 240 17.37 3.24 -10.14
CA GLU A 240 16.66 3.94 -9.08
C GLU A 240 15.40 4.58 -9.63
N THR A 241 14.32 4.55 -8.85
CA THR A 241 13.01 5.06 -9.26
C THR A 241 12.48 6.03 -8.22
N ILE A 242 12.12 7.24 -8.65
CA ILE A 242 11.79 8.37 -7.78
C ILE A 242 10.37 8.84 -8.11
N TYR A 243 9.58 9.21 -7.09
CA TYR A 243 8.17 9.53 -7.27
C TYR A 243 7.80 10.84 -6.58
N ALA A 244 7.04 11.70 -7.27
CA ALA A 244 6.49 12.93 -6.70
C ALA A 244 5.13 13.30 -7.30
N GLU A 245 4.31 14.04 -6.56
CA GLU A 245 3.04 14.59 -7.06
C GLU A 245 3.24 15.79 -8.00
N SER A 246 4.34 16.53 -7.81
CA SER A 246 4.68 17.73 -8.57
C SER A 246 6.17 17.76 -8.93
N LEU A 247 6.51 18.57 -9.92
CA LEU A 247 7.89 18.84 -10.30
C LEU A 247 8.40 20.10 -9.58
N ASN A 248 9.61 20.03 -9.05
CA ASN A 248 10.33 21.18 -8.49
C ASN A 248 11.49 21.51 -9.42
N ASP A 249 11.46 22.67 -10.07
CA ASP A 249 12.47 23.09 -11.06
C ASP A 249 12.76 22.01 -12.11
N ASP A 250 11.69 21.47 -12.71
CA ASP A 250 11.75 20.34 -13.64
C ASP A 250 12.53 19.15 -13.06
N ARG A 251 12.29 18.79 -11.80
CA ARG A 251 12.81 17.57 -11.17
C ARG A 251 11.76 16.87 -10.33
N VAL A 252 11.89 15.55 -10.25
CA VAL A 252 11.13 14.73 -9.31
C VAL A 252 11.90 14.72 -7.99
N SER A 253 11.30 15.27 -6.94
CA SER A 253 11.89 15.25 -5.61
C SER A 253 11.64 13.89 -4.96
N PRO A 254 12.68 13.19 -4.45
CA PRO A 254 12.47 12.00 -3.64
C PRO A 254 11.96 12.34 -2.24
N ARG A 255 11.84 13.62 -1.85
CA ARG A 255 11.25 14.01 -0.57
C ARG A 255 9.79 14.35 -0.74
N ILE A 256 8.95 13.75 0.10
CA ILE A 256 7.55 14.12 0.27
C ILE A 256 7.49 15.44 1.05
N ALA A 257 6.64 16.37 0.60
CA ALA A 257 6.65 17.76 1.07
C ALA A 257 6.53 17.92 2.60
N ALA A 258 5.75 17.07 3.26
CA ALA A 258 5.57 17.15 4.72
C ALA A 258 6.78 16.63 5.52
N CYS A 259 7.68 15.87 4.90
CA CYS A 259 8.89 15.34 5.51
C CYS A 259 10.15 16.10 5.09
N VAL A 260 9.98 17.27 4.46
CA VAL A 260 11.13 18.11 4.06
C VAL A 260 11.96 18.45 5.29
N GLY A 261 13.23 18.04 5.26
CA GLY A 261 14.19 18.24 6.35
C GLY A 261 14.47 16.99 7.19
N ASP A 262 13.69 15.91 7.04
CA ASP A 262 14.00 14.62 7.66
C ASP A 262 14.93 13.79 6.76
N PRO A 263 16.19 13.54 7.15
CA PRO A 263 17.15 12.77 6.36
C PRO A 263 16.86 11.27 6.31
N HIS A 264 15.85 10.78 7.05
CA HIS A 264 15.45 9.37 7.12
C HIS A 264 14.20 9.05 6.27
N THR A 265 13.78 9.97 5.39
CA THR A 265 12.62 9.77 4.50
C THR A 265 12.96 9.94 3.02
N CYS A 266 12.40 9.09 2.18
CA CYS A 266 12.64 9.09 0.74
C CYS A 266 11.56 8.28 -0.02
N ASN A 267 10.88 8.86 -1.01
CA ASN A 267 9.96 8.16 -1.92
C ASN A 267 10.74 7.65 -3.14
N LEU A 268 11.50 6.58 -2.93
CA LEU A 268 12.52 6.03 -3.83
C LEU A 268 12.56 4.51 -3.73
N ASP A 269 12.94 3.83 -4.82
CA ASP A 269 13.44 2.45 -4.79
C ASP A 269 14.81 2.36 -5.46
N HIS A 270 15.65 1.42 -4.98
CA HIS A 270 17.00 1.18 -5.48
C HIS A 270 17.21 -0.30 -5.81
N PHE A 271 17.68 -0.57 -7.03
CA PHE A 271 18.01 -1.91 -7.49
C PHE A 271 19.42 -1.98 -8.05
N VAL A 272 20.12 -3.07 -7.75
CA VAL A 272 21.36 -3.46 -8.44
C VAL A 272 21.05 -4.67 -9.30
N ALA A 273 21.18 -4.49 -10.61
CA ALA A 273 20.84 -5.49 -11.62
C ALA A 273 21.84 -6.66 -11.63
N ARG A 274 21.32 -7.88 -11.75
CA ARG A 274 22.13 -9.11 -11.86
C ARG A 274 22.85 -9.29 -13.19
N GLY A 275 22.57 -8.40 -14.14
CA GLY A 275 22.99 -8.53 -15.53
C GLY A 275 21.99 -9.30 -16.39
N GLY A 276 22.01 -9.01 -17.69
CA GLY A 276 21.11 -9.59 -18.67
C GLY A 276 19.66 -9.12 -18.54
N LYS A 277 18.77 -9.80 -19.26
CA LYS A 277 17.33 -9.53 -19.28
C LYS A 277 16.66 -9.80 -17.95
N GLN A 278 15.93 -8.80 -17.44
CA GLN A 278 15.13 -8.93 -16.23
C GLN A 278 14.03 -7.88 -16.12
N MET A 279 13.12 -8.13 -15.19
CA MET A 279 12.12 -7.19 -14.73
C MET A 279 12.48 -6.75 -13.31
N LEU A 280 12.51 -5.44 -13.07
CA LEU A 280 12.58 -4.85 -11.73
C LEU A 280 11.19 -4.35 -11.35
N LYS A 281 10.75 -4.68 -10.13
CA LYS A 281 9.46 -4.25 -9.57
C LYS A 281 9.61 -4.15 -8.04
N PRO A 282 9.28 -3.01 -7.40
CA PRO A 282 9.20 -2.94 -5.94
C PRO A 282 7.99 -3.75 -5.45
N LEU A 283 8.10 -4.34 -4.28
CA LEU A 283 7.01 -5.08 -3.63
C LEU A 283 5.89 -4.12 -3.18
N HIS A 284 6.24 -2.99 -2.58
CA HIS A 284 5.31 -2.00 -2.06
C HIS A 284 4.97 -0.94 -3.12
N PRO A 285 3.72 -0.45 -3.15
CA PRO A 285 3.35 0.65 -4.03
C PRO A 285 3.96 1.98 -3.56
N ARG A 286 4.13 2.89 -4.51
CA ARG A 286 4.60 4.26 -4.36
C ARG A 286 3.56 5.21 -4.94
N GLY A 287 3.34 6.32 -4.25
CA GLY A 287 2.38 7.33 -4.67
C GLY A 287 3.06 8.49 -5.39
N GLY A 288 2.47 8.96 -6.49
CA GLY A 288 2.95 10.13 -7.22
C GLY A 288 2.25 10.31 -8.56
N ARG A 289 2.59 11.40 -9.26
CA ARG A 289 2.20 11.64 -10.65
C ARG A 289 3.40 11.56 -11.59
N PHE A 290 4.55 12.05 -11.14
CA PHE A 290 5.78 12.06 -11.89
C PHE A 290 6.70 10.96 -11.36
N LEU A 291 7.24 10.19 -12.29
CA LEU A 291 8.20 9.12 -12.07
C LEU A 291 9.50 9.50 -12.76
N GLU A 292 10.63 9.34 -12.08
CA GLU A 292 11.96 9.50 -12.68
C GLU A 292 12.78 8.24 -12.45
N VAL A 293 13.29 7.66 -13.53
CA VAL A 293 14.10 6.44 -13.53
C VAL A 293 15.54 6.85 -13.84
N HIS A 294 16.45 6.56 -12.93
CA HIS A 294 17.88 6.76 -13.10
C HIS A 294 18.59 5.43 -13.27
N VAL A 295 19.47 5.35 -14.26
CA VAL A 295 20.26 4.16 -14.58
C VAL A 295 21.74 4.52 -14.59
N PHE A 296 22.53 3.86 -13.76
CA PHE A 296 23.98 4.08 -13.63
C PHE A 296 24.77 2.80 -13.83
N GLY A 297 25.91 2.92 -14.50
CA GLY A 297 26.83 1.81 -14.72
C GLY A 297 27.66 2.01 -15.99
N GLU A 298 28.57 1.08 -16.25
CA GLU A 298 29.28 1.00 -17.52
C GLU A 298 28.32 0.50 -18.60
N LEU A 299 27.61 1.42 -19.24
CA LEU A 299 26.66 1.13 -20.31
C LEU A 299 27.38 1.30 -21.66
N ASP A 300 27.70 0.18 -22.31
CA ASP A 300 28.34 0.21 -23.65
C ASP A 300 27.43 0.86 -24.71
N THR A 301 26.11 0.75 -24.54
CA THR A 301 25.08 1.36 -25.40
C THR A 301 23.89 1.80 -24.55
N ALA A 302 23.01 2.64 -25.10
CA ALA A 302 21.76 2.99 -24.42
C ALA A 302 20.92 1.71 -24.24
N PRO A 303 20.66 1.26 -23.00
CA PRO A 303 19.93 0.03 -22.77
C PRO A 303 18.49 0.16 -23.24
N ASP A 304 17.95 -0.95 -23.76
CA ASP A 304 16.51 -1.07 -24.02
C ASP A 304 15.79 -1.18 -22.68
N ILE A 305 14.95 -0.19 -22.39
CA ILE A 305 14.23 -0.07 -21.13
C ILE A 305 12.77 0.22 -21.43
N GLU A 306 11.90 -0.70 -21.03
CA GLU A 306 10.46 -0.52 -21.02
C GLU A 306 10.04 -0.18 -19.60
N VAL A 307 9.27 0.90 -19.45
CA VAL A 307 8.75 1.36 -18.16
C VAL A 307 7.23 1.31 -18.19
N VAL A 308 6.67 0.58 -17.24
CA VAL A 308 5.23 0.38 -17.07
C VAL A 308 4.88 0.75 -15.65
N PHE A 309 3.69 1.31 -15.44
CA PHE A 309 3.19 1.58 -14.09
C PHE A 309 1.95 0.74 -13.82
N GLU A 310 2.03 -0.19 -12.88
CA GLU A 310 0.89 -0.96 -12.39
C GLU A 310 0.18 -0.14 -11.31
N GLU A 311 -0.90 0.55 -11.68
CA GLU A 311 -1.75 1.28 -10.75
C GLU A 311 -2.51 0.33 -9.84
N ARG A 312 -2.32 0.48 -8.53
CA ARG A 312 -3.07 -0.21 -7.49
C ARG A 312 -4.21 0.70 -7.04
N VAL A 313 -5.46 0.29 -7.30
CA VAL A 313 -6.64 1.11 -7.01
C VAL A 313 -7.85 0.26 -6.67
N TYR A 314 -8.69 0.72 -5.76
CA TYR A 314 -9.96 0.05 -5.49
C TYR A 314 -10.96 0.31 -6.60
N TYR A 315 -11.35 1.57 -6.86
CA TYR A 315 -12.34 1.89 -7.89
C TYR A 315 -11.72 1.95 -9.30
N GLY A 316 -12.36 1.29 -10.26
CA GLY A 316 -11.94 1.31 -11.66
C GLY A 316 -12.13 2.68 -12.32
N GLU A 317 -11.72 2.81 -13.59
CA GLU A 317 -11.91 4.07 -14.35
C GLU A 317 -13.37 4.35 -14.73
N GLN A 318 -14.22 3.32 -14.73
CA GLN A 318 -15.65 3.49 -14.99
C GLN A 318 -16.34 4.05 -13.75
N ILE A 319 -16.73 5.32 -13.83
CA ILE A 319 -17.56 6.01 -12.83
C ILE A 319 -19.02 5.62 -13.08
N GLU A 320 -19.76 5.25 -12.04
CA GLU A 320 -21.15 4.79 -12.13
C GLU A 320 -22.16 5.93 -11.95
N GLY A 321 -21.79 6.96 -11.16
CA GLY A 321 -22.54 8.20 -11.04
C GLY A 321 -22.18 9.25 -12.10
N ALA A 322 -22.99 10.31 -12.18
CA ALA A 322 -22.75 11.40 -13.11
C ALA A 322 -23.29 12.74 -12.58
N PHE A 323 -22.57 13.82 -12.88
CA PHE A 323 -22.99 15.19 -12.67
C PHE A 323 -22.63 16.03 -13.90
N SER A 324 -23.54 16.92 -14.30
CA SER A 324 -23.24 17.95 -15.30
C SER A 324 -24.18 19.14 -15.15
N CYS A 325 -23.69 20.34 -15.43
CA CYS A 325 -24.47 21.56 -15.43
C CYS A 325 -23.96 22.56 -16.49
N ASN A 326 -24.57 23.75 -16.54
CA ASN A 326 -24.16 24.80 -17.50
C ASN A 326 -22.88 25.55 -17.09
N ASP A 327 -22.26 25.18 -15.97
CA ASP A 327 -20.99 25.75 -15.49
C ASP A 327 -19.86 24.73 -15.60
N GLY A 328 -19.02 24.89 -16.62
CA GLY A 328 -17.89 23.99 -16.85
C GLY A 328 -16.83 23.98 -15.75
N LEU A 329 -16.83 24.94 -14.82
CA LEU A 329 -15.99 24.85 -13.62
C LEU A 329 -16.53 23.80 -12.64
N LEU A 330 -17.85 23.77 -12.42
CA LEU A 330 -18.48 22.81 -11.51
C LEU A 330 -18.33 21.38 -12.04
N ASP A 331 -18.47 21.18 -13.36
CA ASP A 331 -18.22 19.88 -14.01
C ASP A 331 -16.77 19.41 -13.77
N ARG A 332 -15.79 20.32 -13.84
CA ARG A 332 -14.39 20.01 -13.52
C ARG A 332 -14.17 19.73 -12.03
N ILE A 333 -14.81 20.47 -11.14
CA ILE A 333 -14.71 20.24 -9.69
C ILE A 333 -15.22 18.84 -9.34
N TRP A 334 -16.37 18.44 -9.88
CA TRP A 334 -16.90 17.09 -9.69
C TRP A 334 -15.94 16.02 -10.23
N ALA A 335 -15.45 16.18 -11.46
CA ALA A 335 -14.52 15.22 -12.07
C ALA A 335 -13.21 15.07 -11.27
N VAL A 336 -12.66 16.17 -10.76
CA VAL A 336 -11.47 16.14 -9.88
C VAL A 336 -11.80 15.48 -8.55
N GLY A 337 -12.96 15.77 -7.95
CA GLY A 337 -13.39 15.15 -6.69
C GLY A 337 -13.47 13.62 -6.79
N VAL A 338 -14.10 13.11 -7.85
CA VAL A 338 -14.20 11.66 -8.10
C VAL A 338 -12.83 11.03 -8.35
N GLU A 339 -11.95 11.70 -9.09
CA GLU A 339 -10.60 11.20 -9.31
C GLU A 339 -9.77 11.19 -8.01
N THR A 340 -9.86 12.25 -7.20
CA THR A 340 -9.17 12.31 -5.91
C THR A 340 -9.64 11.17 -5.00
N LEU A 341 -10.97 10.95 -4.90
CA LEU A 341 -11.50 9.82 -4.15
C LEU A 341 -10.92 8.49 -4.67
N ARG A 342 -10.90 8.29 -5.99
CA ARG A 342 -10.37 7.08 -6.62
C ARG A 342 -8.89 6.87 -6.27
N SER A 343 -8.05 7.90 -6.39
CA SER A 343 -6.64 7.83 -6.01
C SER A 343 -6.46 7.56 -4.51
N CYS A 344 -7.37 8.08 -3.67
CA CYS A 344 -7.43 7.84 -2.24
C CYS A 344 -8.22 6.58 -1.84
N SER A 345 -8.43 5.63 -2.77
CA SER A 345 -9.17 4.40 -2.49
C SER A 345 -8.32 3.16 -2.79
N GLU A 346 -7.98 2.45 -1.72
CA GLU A 346 -7.27 1.17 -1.76
C GLU A 346 -8.04 0.10 -0.96
N ASP A 347 -7.43 -0.61 -0.03
CA ASP A 347 -8.14 -1.44 0.96
C ASP A 347 -8.97 -0.61 1.97
N ALA A 348 -8.86 0.71 1.89
CA ALA A 348 -9.57 1.72 2.67
C ALA A 348 -9.74 3.00 1.83
N ILE A 349 -10.64 3.88 2.26
CA ILE A 349 -10.60 5.29 1.86
C ILE A 349 -9.52 5.97 2.71
N THR A 350 -8.56 6.63 2.07
CA THR A 350 -7.40 7.25 2.72
C THR A 350 -7.40 8.77 2.54
N ASP A 351 -6.61 9.46 3.35
CA ASP A 351 -6.44 10.91 3.24
C ASP A 351 -5.65 11.30 1.97
N ASN A 352 -4.63 10.53 1.61
CA ASN A 352 -3.85 10.72 0.40
C ASN A 352 -3.14 9.43 -0.05
N PRO A 353 -2.79 9.28 -1.35
CA PRO A 353 -2.10 8.09 -1.86
C PRO A 353 -0.58 8.09 -1.68
N THR A 354 0.03 9.20 -1.24
CA THR A 354 1.48 9.40 -1.35
C THR A 354 2.19 9.40 0.00
N ARG A 355 1.82 10.34 0.86
CA ARG A 355 2.46 10.68 2.13
C ARG A 355 2.05 9.75 3.27
N GLU A 356 0.75 9.61 3.52
CA GLU A 356 0.28 8.90 4.73
C GLU A 356 -0.41 7.59 4.42
N ARG A 357 -1.28 7.57 3.39
CA ARG A 357 -2.21 6.46 3.15
C ARG A 357 -3.02 6.12 4.41
N GLY A 358 -3.31 7.09 5.26
CA GLY A 358 -4.00 6.92 6.53
C GLY A 358 -5.51 6.88 6.33
N GLN A 359 -6.19 5.96 7.03
CA GLN A 359 -7.65 5.97 7.08
C GLN A 359 -8.09 6.95 8.17
N TRP A 360 -8.08 8.23 7.82
CA TRP A 360 -8.50 9.31 8.70
C TRP A 360 -10.04 9.40 8.72
N LEU A 361 -10.63 9.22 9.89
CA LEU A 361 -12.07 9.04 10.07
C LEU A 361 -12.88 10.21 9.50
N GLY A 362 -12.45 11.44 9.76
CA GLY A 362 -13.13 12.65 9.30
C GLY A 362 -13.14 12.77 7.78
N ASP A 363 -12.04 12.40 7.12
CA ASP A 363 -11.91 12.37 5.66
C ASP A 363 -12.82 11.30 5.05
N VAL A 364 -12.83 10.10 5.65
CA VAL A 364 -13.66 8.96 5.25
C VAL A 364 -15.14 9.30 5.34
N VAL A 365 -15.59 9.86 6.46
CA VAL A 365 -17.03 10.05 6.73
C VAL A 365 -17.57 11.43 6.35
N GLY A 366 -16.69 12.39 6.09
CA GLY A 366 -17.05 13.70 5.55
C GLY A 366 -17.15 13.65 4.03
N ALA A 367 -16.21 14.32 3.36
CA ALA A 367 -16.24 14.44 1.89
C ALA A 367 -16.08 13.09 1.17
N GLY A 368 -15.36 12.12 1.76
CA GLY A 368 -15.16 10.79 1.18
C GLY A 368 -16.47 10.03 0.98
N MET A 369 -17.31 9.99 2.02
CA MET A 369 -18.61 9.30 2.00
C MET A 369 -19.55 9.86 0.93
N ASP A 370 -19.71 11.19 0.87
CA ASP A 370 -20.61 11.83 -0.08
C ASP A 370 -20.11 11.72 -1.53
N THR A 371 -18.80 11.91 -1.74
CA THR A 371 -18.21 11.75 -3.08
C THR A 371 -18.38 10.31 -3.56
N LEU A 372 -18.17 9.33 -2.67
CA LEU A 372 -18.33 7.92 -2.97
C LEU A 372 -19.79 7.60 -3.33
N ALA A 373 -20.74 8.03 -2.51
CA ALA A 373 -22.17 7.88 -2.74
C ALA A 373 -22.63 8.46 -4.09
N ALA A 374 -21.99 9.55 -4.53
CA ALA A 374 -22.29 10.20 -5.80
C ALA A 374 -21.60 9.55 -7.01
N SER A 375 -20.61 8.67 -6.83
CA SER A 375 -19.74 8.20 -7.92
C SER A 375 -19.71 6.68 -8.13
N TYR A 376 -19.82 5.87 -7.07
CA TYR A 376 -19.76 4.40 -7.15
C TYR A 376 -20.81 3.73 -6.26
N SER A 377 -21.26 2.52 -6.63
CA SER A 377 -22.22 1.75 -5.85
C SER A 377 -21.60 0.87 -4.75
N ASP A 378 -20.32 0.51 -4.88
CA ASP A 378 -19.64 -0.37 -3.93
C ASP A 378 -19.21 0.40 -2.67
N MET A 379 -19.98 0.23 -1.60
CA MET A 379 -19.77 0.92 -0.31
C MET A 379 -18.90 0.14 0.68
N ARG A 380 -18.33 -1.00 0.29
CA ARG A 380 -17.59 -1.89 1.21
C ARG A 380 -16.39 -1.20 1.89
N PRO A 381 -15.54 -0.40 1.22
CA PRO A 381 -14.44 0.29 1.90
C PRO A 381 -14.94 1.25 2.99
N LEU A 382 -16.04 1.96 2.73
CA LEU A 382 -16.66 2.88 3.69
C LEU A 382 -17.27 2.12 4.88
N LYS A 383 -18.05 1.08 4.61
CA LYS A 383 -18.61 0.17 5.64
C LYS A 383 -17.51 -0.37 6.55
N ARG A 384 -16.43 -0.87 5.94
CA ARG A 384 -15.28 -1.42 6.65
C ARG A 384 -14.59 -0.36 7.52
N GLY A 385 -14.39 0.84 6.98
CA GLY A 385 -13.87 1.98 7.75
C GLY A 385 -14.72 2.30 8.98
N LEU A 386 -16.05 2.34 8.85
CA LEU A 386 -16.95 2.61 9.98
C LEU A 386 -16.87 1.52 11.06
N LEU A 387 -16.82 0.24 10.67
CA LEU A 387 -16.72 -0.90 11.58
C LEU A 387 -15.35 -0.94 12.29
N GLN A 388 -14.26 -0.70 11.57
CA GLN A 388 -12.92 -0.68 12.14
C GLN A 388 -12.75 0.45 13.16
N ALA A 389 -13.35 1.63 12.94
CA ALA A 389 -13.32 2.72 13.92
C ALA A 389 -13.90 2.29 15.28
N ALA A 390 -15.01 1.54 15.28
CA ALA A 390 -15.60 0.99 16.50
C ALA A 390 -14.72 -0.08 17.15
N ARG A 391 -14.07 -0.95 16.37
CA ARG A 391 -13.15 -1.98 16.88
C ARG A 391 -11.89 -1.39 17.51
N CYS A 392 -11.44 -0.25 17.01
CA CYS A 392 -10.27 0.48 17.51
C CYS A 392 -10.62 1.51 18.59
N ALA A 393 -11.84 1.52 19.12
CA ALA A 393 -12.24 2.44 20.18
C ALA A 393 -11.42 2.23 21.46
N ARG A 394 -11.13 3.32 22.16
CA ARG A 394 -10.49 3.28 23.48
C ARG A 394 -11.45 2.70 24.52
N ALA A 395 -10.90 2.28 25.66
CA ALA A 395 -11.68 1.74 26.79
C ALA A 395 -12.81 2.63 27.31
N ASP A 396 -12.77 3.95 27.07
CA ASP A 396 -13.83 4.90 27.44
C ASP A 396 -14.84 5.15 26.31
N GLY A 397 -14.79 4.36 25.23
CA GLY A 397 -15.74 4.39 24.12
C GLY A 397 -15.36 5.32 22.96
N MET A 398 -14.35 6.19 23.13
CA MET A 398 -13.97 7.13 22.06
C MET A 398 -13.39 6.39 20.85
N VAL A 399 -13.95 6.60 19.66
CA VAL A 399 -13.38 6.08 18.41
C VAL A 399 -12.18 6.93 17.96
N PRO A 400 -11.19 6.34 17.29
CA PRO A 400 -9.99 7.05 16.86
C PRO A 400 -10.24 7.89 15.60
N ALA A 401 -9.44 8.93 15.43
CA ALA A 401 -9.39 9.75 14.23
C ALA A 401 -8.57 9.14 13.10
N VAL A 402 -7.61 8.25 13.39
CA VAL A 402 -6.84 7.48 12.42
C VAL A 402 -6.60 6.09 12.96
N TYR A 403 -6.69 5.09 12.09
CA TYR A 403 -6.73 3.65 12.44
C TYR A 403 -6.53 2.81 11.15
N PRO A 404 -6.35 1.48 11.20
CA PRO A 404 -6.14 0.62 12.37
C PRO A 404 -4.68 0.45 12.79
N GLY A 405 -3.72 0.93 11.98
CA GLY A 405 -2.30 0.89 12.31
C GLY A 405 -1.95 1.89 13.41
N THR A 406 -1.46 3.08 13.04
CA THR A 406 -1.37 4.21 13.97
C THR A 406 -2.77 4.55 14.49
N ILE A 407 -2.88 4.73 15.82
CA ILE A 407 -4.12 5.11 16.49
C ILE A 407 -3.92 6.49 17.14
N GLU A 408 -4.69 7.48 16.69
CA GLU A 408 -4.76 8.82 17.30
C GLU A 408 -6.21 9.23 17.47
N PHE A 409 -6.49 10.18 18.37
CA PHE A 409 -7.85 10.57 18.74
C PHE A 409 -8.04 12.08 18.56
N LEU A 410 -9.07 12.46 17.79
CA LEU A 410 -9.53 13.83 17.63
C LEU A 410 -11.01 13.89 18.00
N THR A 411 -11.38 14.84 18.86
CA THR A 411 -12.75 15.01 19.35
C THR A 411 -13.75 15.21 18.21
N SER A 412 -13.42 16.06 17.25
CA SER A 412 -14.28 16.38 16.11
C SER A 412 -14.57 15.17 15.22
N PHE A 413 -13.55 14.35 14.94
CA PHE A 413 -13.70 13.17 14.08
C PHE A 413 -14.53 12.08 14.79
N ALA A 414 -14.30 11.90 16.09
CA ALA A 414 -15.12 10.99 16.90
C ALA A 414 -16.60 11.43 16.93
N ILE A 415 -16.89 12.73 17.00
CA ILE A 415 -18.27 13.25 16.92
C ILE A 415 -18.85 13.08 15.51
N GLN A 416 -18.09 13.38 14.45
CA GLN A 416 -18.52 13.21 13.06
C GLN A 416 -18.94 11.76 12.77
N TRP A 417 -18.24 10.78 13.34
CA TRP A 417 -18.59 9.36 13.18
C TRP A 417 -19.99 9.00 13.69
N ILE A 418 -20.47 9.64 14.77
CA ILE A 418 -21.84 9.43 15.28
C ILE A 418 -22.86 9.85 14.23
N HIS A 419 -22.62 10.97 13.53
CA HIS A 419 -23.48 11.45 12.45
C HIS A 419 -23.35 10.63 11.17
N ALA A 420 -22.17 10.08 10.92
CA ALA A 420 -21.89 9.26 9.75
C ALA A 420 -22.69 7.96 9.70
N ILE A 421 -22.99 7.36 10.87
CA ILE A 421 -23.72 6.09 10.95
C ILE A 421 -25.15 6.18 10.38
N PRO A 422 -26.02 7.11 10.84
CA PRO A 422 -27.34 7.27 10.22
C PRO A 422 -27.25 7.76 8.77
N HIS A 423 -26.26 8.60 8.42
CA HIS A 423 -26.06 9.04 7.03
C HIS A 423 -25.71 7.88 6.08
N TYR A 424 -24.84 6.97 6.52
CA TYR A 424 -24.56 5.73 5.79
C TYR A 424 -25.82 4.89 5.60
N PHE A 425 -26.68 4.78 6.62
CA PHE A 425 -27.97 4.10 6.49
C PHE A 425 -28.91 4.82 5.51
N GLU A 426 -28.95 6.16 5.51
CA GLU A 426 -29.73 6.95 4.55
C GLU A 426 -29.28 6.72 3.09
N ILE A 427 -27.98 6.59 2.87
CA ILE A 427 -27.40 6.31 1.54
C ILE A 427 -27.67 4.86 1.09
N THR A 428 -27.48 3.89 1.98
CA THR A 428 -27.38 2.47 1.59
C THR A 428 -28.61 1.62 1.93
N GLY A 429 -29.39 2.04 2.93
CA GLY A 429 -30.43 1.21 3.54
C GLY A 429 -29.92 0.03 4.38
N ASP A 430 -28.60 -0.10 4.60
CA ASP A 430 -27.99 -1.19 5.37
C ASP A 430 -28.25 -1.02 6.88
N ARG A 431 -29.38 -1.57 7.32
CA ARG A 431 -29.82 -1.57 8.72
C ARG A 431 -28.89 -2.38 9.62
N ASP A 432 -28.25 -3.42 9.11
CA ASP A 432 -27.41 -4.31 9.91
C ASP A 432 -26.17 -3.55 10.42
N VAL A 433 -25.57 -2.71 9.57
CA VAL A 433 -24.45 -1.84 9.99
C VAL A 433 -24.90 -0.83 11.04
N LEU A 434 -26.06 -0.19 10.86
CA LEU A 434 -26.63 0.75 11.83
C LEU A 434 -26.81 0.09 13.21
N GLU A 435 -27.44 -1.09 13.24
CA GLU A 435 -27.71 -1.81 14.50
C GLU A 435 -26.42 -2.33 15.14
N THR A 436 -25.45 -2.77 14.33
CA THR A 436 -24.12 -3.19 14.80
C THR A 436 -23.35 -2.05 15.45
N LEU A 437 -23.38 -0.85 14.87
CA LEU A 437 -22.61 0.31 15.33
C LEU A 437 -23.29 1.10 16.44
N TYR A 438 -24.60 0.96 16.61
CA TYR A 438 -25.37 1.73 17.59
C TYR A 438 -24.82 1.67 19.02
N PRO A 439 -24.46 0.50 19.60
CA PRO A 439 -23.88 0.46 20.95
C PRO A 439 -22.58 1.25 21.07
N ALA A 440 -21.68 1.12 20.09
CA ALA A 440 -20.41 1.85 20.07
C ALA A 440 -20.62 3.36 19.88
N ALA A 441 -21.62 3.79 19.09
CA ALA A 441 -22.00 5.19 18.96
C ALA A 441 -22.47 5.80 20.28
N VAL A 442 -23.24 5.06 21.07
CA VAL A 442 -23.69 5.49 22.41
C VAL A 442 -22.51 5.63 23.36
N GLU A 443 -21.59 4.68 23.40
CA GLU A 443 -20.40 4.76 24.26
C GLU A 443 -19.46 5.89 23.83
N ASN A 444 -19.28 6.09 22.53
CA ASN A 444 -18.51 7.21 21.99
C ASN A 444 -19.11 8.57 22.39
N LEU A 445 -20.44 8.70 22.39
CA LEU A 445 -21.10 9.91 22.88
C LEU A 445 -20.90 10.11 24.38
N ARG A 446 -21.05 9.04 25.18
CA ARG A 446 -20.86 9.07 26.64
C ARG A 446 -19.45 9.45 27.07
N CYS A 447 -18.44 9.20 26.23
CA CYS A 447 -17.08 9.65 26.49
C CYS A 447 -16.99 11.18 26.73
N PHE A 448 -17.92 11.95 26.16
CA PHE A 448 -17.95 13.41 26.28
C PHE A 448 -18.87 13.93 27.40
N ASP A 449 -19.59 13.07 28.13
CA ASP A 449 -20.49 13.51 29.22
C ASP A 449 -19.76 14.33 30.30
N GLY A 450 -18.49 13.97 30.56
CA GLY A 450 -17.63 14.68 31.52
C GLY A 450 -16.97 15.95 30.98
N ASP A 451 -17.11 16.26 29.69
CA ASP A 451 -16.51 17.42 29.04
C ASP A 451 -17.48 18.61 28.90
N VAL A 452 -18.75 18.40 29.28
CA VAL A 452 -19.79 19.43 29.27
C VAL A 452 -19.66 20.30 30.51
N SER A 453 -19.36 21.59 30.33
CA SER A 453 -19.33 22.58 31.42
C SER A 453 -20.73 22.97 31.88
N ASP A 454 -20.81 23.65 33.03
CA ASP A 454 -22.07 24.11 33.64
C ASP A 454 -22.92 25.02 32.73
N ASP A 455 -22.29 25.68 31.75
CA ASP A 455 -22.95 26.51 30.73
C ASP A 455 -23.42 25.71 29.50
N GLY A 456 -23.23 24.40 29.49
CA GLY A 456 -23.67 23.48 28.44
C GLY A 456 -22.72 23.36 27.25
N LEU A 457 -21.51 23.91 27.32
CA LEU A 457 -20.52 23.81 26.24
C LEU A 457 -19.60 22.59 26.43
N CYS A 458 -19.23 21.93 25.33
CA CYS A 458 -18.31 20.79 25.34
C CYS A 458 -16.95 21.23 24.80
N MET A 459 -16.05 21.64 25.70
CA MET A 459 -14.73 22.18 25.36
C MET A 459 -13.71 21.75 26.43
N ASN A 460 -13.22 20.52 26.33
CA ASN A 460 -12.14 20.06 27.20
C ASN A 460 -10.77 20.48 26.61
N PRO A 461 -10.02 21.39 27.25
CA PRO A 461 -8.74 21.89 26.72
C PRO A 461 -7.61 20.85 26.74
N THR A 462 -7.81 19.72 27.42
CA THR A 462 -6.85 18.61 27.46
C THR A 462 -7.00 17.66 26.27
N ARG A 463 -8.10 17.76 25.50
CA ARG A 463 -8.30 17.01 24.27
C ARG A 463 -7.72 17.75 23.07
N TRP A 464 -7.36 17.00 22.04
CA TRP A 464 -6.99 17.57 20.75
C TRP A 464 -8.25 18.01 20.00
N ASN A 465 -8.61 19.28 20.18
CA ASN A 465 -9.79 19.89 19.56
C ASN A 465 -9.48 20.46 18.17
N PHE A 466 -8.90 19.63 17.30
CA PHE A 466 -8.70 19.97 15.89
C PHE A 466 -10.06 20.14 15.19
N ILE A 467 -10.21 21.18 14.37
CA ILE A 467 -11.40 21.41 13.54
C ILE A 467 -11.00 21.56 12.07
N ASP A 468 -10.04 22.44 11.80
CA ASP A 468 -9.59 22.77 10.45
C ASP A 468 -8.11 23.18 10.48
N TRP A 469 -7.41 23.01 9.35
CA TRP A 469 -6.06 23.50 9.10
C TRP A 469 -6.03 25.01 8.75
N GLY A 470 -7.10 25.74 9.08
CA GLY A 470 -7.19 27.17 8.91
C GLY A 470 -6.19 27.91 9.79
N TYR A 471 -5.15 28.47 9.17
CA TYR A 471 -4.36 29.52 9.79
C TYR A 471 -5.17 30.81 9.84
N ARG A 472 -5.05 31.57 10.94
CA ARG A 472 -5.46 32.98 10.96
C ARG A 472 -4.52 33.83 10.14
#